data_AF-A0A7X3UN02-F1
#
_entry.id   AF-A0A7X3UN02-F1
#
_cell.length_a   1.000
_cell.length_b   1.000
_cell.length_c   1.000
_cell.angle_alpha   90.00
_cell.angle_beta   90.00
_cell.angle_gamma   90.00
#
_symmetry.space_group_name_H-M   'P 1'
#
loop_
_entity.id
_entity.type
_entity.pdbx_description
1 polymer ?
#
loop_
_entity_poly.entity_id
_entity_poly.type
_entity_poly.pdbx_seq_one_letter_code
_entity_poly.pdbx_strand_id
1 'polypeptide(L)'
;MTIDGPLNEQDLEQLSTRGYVKVRAFTAEDAAEMESTIWRRLEREGVLRDDPATWRKYPGGVSRSVRNSHIFREAMTAEFAAVVDQLLGQGRWRPPKDRGIVLYTFPQQRESWDIATDWHWHGNPLRNVDQLRDIFIFCFLSKVDPEGGGTVLVEGSHHVVCKFYSELTPQQLDLKVKHIKQRFFASHTWLRNLTHKRDSEDRRQRFMEKPTDVWGHPLRVVELTGDPGEAYVTNMSALHSRSFNVLDRPRFMTAKGISQSDAEHHITRP
;
A
#
# COMPACT_ATOMS: atom_id res chain seq x y z
N MET A 1 12.64 8.10 -16.66
CA MET A 1 11.19 7.94 -16.95
C MET A 1 10.88 8.93 -18.06
N THR A 2 10.17 8.50 -19.11
CA THR A 2 9.75 9.41 -20.19
C THR A 2 8.59 10.28 -19.69
N ILE A 3 8.61 11.57 -20.03
CA ILE A 3 7.58 12.55 -19.64
C ILE A 3 6.30 12.36 -20.46
N ASP A 4 6.37 11.60 -21.56
CA ASP A 4 5.21 11.23 -22.36
C ASP A 4 4.36 10.18 -21.62
N GLY A 5 3.35 10.64 -20.88
CA GLY A 5 2.39 9.79 -20.18
C GLY A 5 1.44 10.58 -19.26
N PRO A 6 0.50 9.90 -18.59
CA PRO A 6 -0.48 10.56 -17.72
C PRO A 6 0.11 11.20 -16.46
N LEU A 7 1.30 10.78 -16.01
CA LEU A 7 2.04 11.39 -14.89
C LEU A 7 2.97 12.49 -15.40
N ASN A 8 2.92 13.66 -14.78
CA ASN A 8 3.83 14.77 -15.07
C ASN A 8 5.16 14.64 -14.30
N GLU A 9 6.08 15.58 -14.48
CA GLU A 9 7.38 15.57 -13.80
C GLU A 9 7.27 15.60 -12.27
N GLN A 10 6.34 16.38 -11.72
CA GLN A 10 6.12 16.49 -10.27
C GLN A 10 5.61 15.17 -9.68
N ASP A 11 4.71 14.49 -10.39
CA ASP A 11 4.20 13.17 -10.04
C ASP A 11 5.32 12.12 -9.98
N LEU A 12 6.19 12.13 -11.00
CA LEU A 12 7.34 11.22 -11.10
C LEU A 12 8.40 11.54 -10.04
N GLU A 13 8.67 12.82 -9.76
CA GLU A 13 9.56 13.26 -8.69
C GLU A 13 9.02 12.83 -7.33
N GLN A 14 7.71 12.99 -7.09
CA GLN A 14 7.09 12.56 -5.84
C GLN A 14 7.19 11.05 -5.65
N LEU A 15 6.90 10.26 -6.69
CA LEU A 15 7.05 8.81 -6.63
C LEU A 15 8.50 8.40 -6.36
N SER A 16 9.46 9.05 -7.02
CA SER A 16 10.89 8.77 -6.87
C SER A 16 11.39 9.12 -5.46
N THR A 17 11.03 10.28 -4.94
CA THR A 17 11.54 10.80 -3.66
C THR A 17 10.77 10.26 -2.46
N ARG A 18 9.43 10.25 -2.53
CA ARG A 18 8.54 9.87 -1.42
C ARG A 18 8.02 8.46 -1.51
N GLY A 19 8.14 7.80 -2.66
CA GLY A 19 7.75 6.40 -2.84
C GLY A 19 6.28 6.21 -3.20
N TYR A 20 5.54 7.28 -3.48
CA TYR A 20 4.15 7.19 -3.94
C TYR A 20 3.72 8.40 -4.79
N VAL A 21 2.70 8.17 -5.60
CA VAL A 21 1.93 9.21 -6.31
C VAL A 21 0.44 8.90 -6.23
N LYS A 22 -0.39 9.94 -6.18
CA LYS A 22 -1.85 9.83 -6.17
C LYS A 22 -2.37 10.00 -7.60
N VAL A 23 -3.29 9.13 -8.01
CA VAL A 23 -3.88 9.11 -9.36
C VAL A 23 -5.36 8.79 -9.28
N ARG A 24 -6.07 8.88 -10.41
CA ARG A 24 -7.41 8.31 -10.55
C ARG A 24 -7.30 6.95 -11.26
N ALA A 25 -7.92 5.94 -10.68
CA ALA A 25 -7.92 4.58 -11.24
C ALA A 25 -9.23 4.23 -11.96
N PHE A 26 -10.37 4.70 -11.44
CA PHE A 26 -11.71 4.44 -11.99
C PHE A 26 -12.69 5.54 -11.55
N THR A 27 -13.95 5.44 -11.99
CA THR A 27 -14.97 6.44 -11.65
C THR A 27 -15.51 6.24 -10.23
N ALA A 28 -16.15 7.27 -9.67
CA ALA A 28 -16.84 7.15 -8.39
C ALA A 28 -18.06 6.20 -8.47
N GLU A 29 -18.66 6.04 -9.65
CA GLU A 29 -19.76 5.10 -9.89
C GLU A 29 -19.27 3.65 -9.82
N ASP A 30 -18.17 3.34 -10.52
CA ASP A 30 -17.53 2.01 -10.44
C ASP A 30 -17.13 1.69 -9.01
N ALA A 31 -16.57 2.68 -8.29
CA ALA A 31 -16.20 2.54 -6.88
C ALA A 31 -17.39 2.16 -6.00
N ALA A 32 -18.54 2.81 -6.19
CA ALA A 32 -19.76 2.54 -5.45
C ALA A 32 -20.35 1.15 -5.78
N GLU A 33 -20.26 0.69 -7.03
CA GLU A 33 -20.66 -0.66 -7.42
C GLU A 33 -19.77 -1.73 -6.77
N MET A 34 -18.46 -1.50 -6.77
CA MET A 34 -17.49 -2.36 -6.10
C MET A 34 -17.72 -2.41 -4.58
N GLU A 35 -17.94 -1.27 -3.94
CA GLU A 35 -18.29 -1.19 -2.50
C GLU A 35 -19.57 -1.98 -2.22
N SER A 36 -20.60 -1.79 -3.04
CA SER A 36 -21.87 -2.53 -2.91
C SER A 36 -21.68 -4.04 -3.06
N THR A 37 -20.76 -4.47 -3.92
CA THR A 37 -20.38 -5.89 -4.06
C THR A 37 -19.73 -6.44 -2.79
N ILE A 38 -18.94 -5.65 -2.08
CA ILE A 38 -18.33 -6.05 -0.81
C ILE A 38 -19.41 -6.16 0.27
N TRP A 39 -20.30 -5.17 0.38
CA TRP A 39 -21.41 -5.20 1.34
C TRP A 39 -22.30 -6.44 1.16
N ARG A 40 -22.71 -6.77 -0.07
CA ARG A 40 -23.49 -7.98 -0.35
C ARG A 40 -22.81 -9.28 0.09
N ARG A 41 -21.47 -9.31 0.15
CA ARG A 41 -20.71 -10.47 0.64
C ARG A 41 -20.67 -10.48 2.17
N LEU A 42 -20.43 -9.32 2.78
CA LEU A 42 -20.40 -9.14 4.23
C LEU A 42 -21.77 -9.48 4.88
N GLU A 43 -22.86 -9.10 4.23
CA GLU A 43 -24.22 -9.41 4.69
C GLU A 43 -24.47 -10.92 4.79
N ARG A 44 -23.92 -11.72 3.87
CA ARG A 44 -23.99 -13.20 3.91
C ARG A 44 -23.24 -13.80 5.10
N GLU A 45 -22.32 -13.04 5.69
CA GLU A 45 -21.58 -13.40 6.91
C GLU A 45 -22.20 -12.76 8.16
N GLY A 46 -23.36 -12.11 8.03
CA GLY A 46 -24.08 -11.46 9.14
C GLY A 46 -23.52 -10.10 9.54
N VAL A 47 -22.75 -9.44 8.66
CA VAL A 47 -22.26 -8.08 8.84
C VAL A 47 -23.11 -7.14 7.99
N LEU A 48 -23.96 -6.35 8.65
CA LEU A 48 -24.98 -5.53 7.99
C LEU A 48 -24.48 -4.09 7.83
N ARG A 49 -24.77 -3.49 6.67
CA ARG A 49 -24.37 -2.11 6.36
C ARG A 49 -24.94 -1.09 7.33
N ASP A 50 -26.21 -1.26 7.71
CA ASP A 50 -26.94 -0.26 8.50
C ASP A 50 -27.03 -0.62 9.99
N ASP A 51 -26.27 -1.63 10.44
CA ASP A 51 -26.21 -2.02 11.86
C ASP A 51 -24.74 -2.11 12.34
N PRO A 52 -24.20 -1.01 12.90
CA PRO A 52 -22.84 -0.97 13.47
C PRO A 52 -22.58 -1.99 14.59
N ALA A 53 -23.61 -2.52 15.26
CA ALA A 53 -23.43 -3.54 16.28
C ALA A 53 -22.89 -4.85 15.68
N THR A 54 -23.17 -5.11 14.40
CA THR A 54 -22.68 -6.29 13.68
C THR A 54 -21.19 -6.21 13.31
N TRP A 55 -20.65 -5.01 13.18
CA TRP A 55 -19.26 -4.78 12.74
C TRP A 55 -18.22 -5.23 13.75
N ARG A 56 -18.57 -5.24 15.05
CA ARG A 56 -17.64 -5.55 16.17
C ARG A 56 -17.02 -6.94 16.08
N LYS A 57 -17.67 -7.87 15.38
CA LYS A 57 -17.14 -9.22 15.12
C LYS A 57 -15.95 -9.22 14.17
N TYR A 58 -15.76 -8.15 13.40
CA TYR A 58 -14.73 -8.02 12.37
C TYR A 58 -14.07 -6.64 12.45
N PRO A 59 -13.15 -6.39 13.39
CA PRO A 59 -12.58 -5.05 13.62
C PRO A 59 -11.68 -4.50 12.49
N GLY A 60 -11.66 -5.16 11.32
CA GLY A 60 -10.86 -4.84 10.15
C GLY A 60 -9.97 -6.00 9.71
N GLY A 61 -9.72 -6.13 8.41
CA GLY A 61 -8.87 -7.16 7.85
C GLY A 61 -9.19 -7.54 6.41
N VAL A 62 -8.52 -8.58 5.93
CA VAL A 62 -8.77 -9.16 4.61
C VAL A 62 -9.78 -10.29 4.77
N SER A 63 -11.06 -10.06 4.47
CA SER A 63 -12.06 -11.14 4.49
C SER A 63 -11.69 -12.22 3.46
N ARG A 64 -11.66 -13.48 3.90
CA ARG A 64 -11.39 -14.64 3.02
C ARG A 64 -12.43 -14.76 1.90
N SER A 65 -13.69 -14.37 2.12
CA SER A 65 -14.75 -14.40 1.10
C SER A 65 -14.62 -13.31 0.04
N VAL A 66 -13.80 -12.29 0.32
CA VAL A 66 -13.56 -11.15 -0.59
C VAL A 66 -12.14 -11.13 -1.15
N ARG A 67 -11.24 -12.02 -0.68
CA ARG A 67 -9.86 -12.20 -1.21
C ARG A 67 -9.78 -12.47 -2.73
N ASN A 68 -10.90 -12.82 -3.36
CA ASN A 68 -10.99 -13.16 -4.77
C ASN A 68 -12.15 -12.40 -5.48
N SER A 69 -12.26 -11.07 -5.33
CA SER A 69 -13.27 -10.24 -6.02
C SER A 69 -12.77 -9.62 -7.33
N HIS A 70 -13.54 -9.64 -8.43
CA HIS A 70 -13.11 -9.01 -9.70
C HIS A 70 -12.88 -7.49 -9.64
N ILE A 71 -13.19 -6.86 -8.51
CA ILE A 71 -13.02 -5.45 -8.16
C ILE A 71 -11.70 -4.85 -8.66
N PHE A 72 -10.53 -5.49 -8.41
CA PHE A 72 -9.28 -4.90 -8.89
C PHE A 72 -9.14 -4.92 -10.42
N ARG A 73 -9.73 -5.92 -11.10
CA ARG A 73 -9.76 -5.95 -12.57
C ARG A 73 -10.66 -4.86 -13.12
N GLU A 74 -11.80 -4.62 -12.49
CA GLU A 74 -12.72 -3.52 -12.83
C GLU A 74 -12.05 -2.15 -12.62
N ALA A 75 -11.18 -2.04 -11.61
CA ALA A 75 -10.36 -0.85 -11.36
C ALA A 75 -9.24 -0.60 -12.40
N MET A 76 -8.95 -1.57 -13.28
CA MET A 76 -7.90 -1.45 -14.30
C MET A 76 -8.47 -0.84 -15.59
N THR A 77 -8.85 0.44 -15.52
CA THR A 77 -9.27 1.24 -16.68
C THR A 77 -8.13 1.43 -17.68
N ALA A 78 -8.44 1.90 -18.90
CA ALA A 78 -7.42 2.18 -19.90
C ALA A 78 -6.48 3.30 -19.44
N GLU A 79 -7.02 4.33 -18.78
CA GLU A 79 -6.27 5.45 -18.21
C GLU A 79 -5.33 4.98 -17.11
N PHE A 80 -5.80 4.09 -16.22
CA PHE A 80 -4.96 3.54 -15.17
C PHE A 80 -3.88 2.58 -15.72
N ALA A 81 -4.21 1.80 -16.75
CA ALA A 81 -3.22 0.99 -17.45
C ALA A 81 -2.12 1.85 -18.09
N ALA A 82 -2.44 3.03 -18.62
CA ALA A 82 -1.46 3.96 -19.16
C ALA A 82 -0.49 4.50 -18.08
N VAL A 83 -0.97 4.71 -16.85
CA VAL A 83 -0.09 5.03 -15.69
C VAL A 83 0.88 3.88 -15.43
N VAL A 84 0.39 2.65 -15.43
CA VAL A 84 1.26 1.46 -15.23
C VAL A 84 2.24 1.29 -16.38
N ASP A 85 1.83 1.55 -17.63
CA ASP A 85 2.71 1.54 -18.81
C ASP A 85 3.82 2.59 -18.70
N GLN A 86 3.51 3.82 -18.25
CA GLN A 86 4.53 4.86 -18.08
C GLN A 86 5.56 4.47 -17.01
N LEU A 87 5.12 3.83 -15.91
CA LEU A 87 5.99 3.48 -14.78
C LEU A 87 6.80 2.21 -15.02
N LEU A 88 6.16 1.14 -15.49
CA LEU A 88 6.78 -0.17 -15.68
C LEU A 88 7.23 -0.42 -17.11
N GLY A 89 6.87 0.46 -18.06
CA GLY A 89 7.16 0.35 -19.48
C GLY A 89 6.11 -0.49 -20.22
N GLN A 90 5.64 0.03 -21.35
CA GLN A 90 4.66 -0.61 -22.21
C GLN A 90 5.10 -2.02 -22.63
N GLY A 91 4.18 -2.99 -22.52
CA GLY A 91 4.44 -4.40 -22.88
C GLY A 91 5.39 -5.13 -21.91
N ARG A 92 5.87 -4.47 -20.87
CA ARG A 92 6.76 -5.08 -19.86
C ARG A 92 6.02 -5.49 -18.60
N TRP A 93 4.70 -5.53 -18.59
CA TRP A 93 3.89 -6.04 -17.48
C TRP A 93 2.64 -6.72 -18.04
N ARG A 94 1.93 -7.45 -17.21
CA ARG A 94 0.65 -8.07 -17.57
C ARG A 94 -0.42 -7.70 -16.55
N PRO A 95 -1.65 -7.42 -16.98
CA PRO A 95 -2.77 -7.30 -16.07
C PRO A 95 -2.83 -8.53 -15.16
N PRO A 96 -2.92 -8.35 -13.83
CA PRO A 96 -2.98 -9.47 -12.92
C PRO A 96 -4.15 -10.42 -13.24
N LYS A 97 -3.87 -11.72 -13.22
CA LYS A 97 -4.92 -12.76 -13.42
C LYS A 97 -5.81 -12.90 -12.19
N ASP A 98 -5.22 -12.67 -11.02
CA ASP A 98 -5.89 -12.69 -9.73
C ASP A 98 -6.41 -11.31 -9.34
N ARG A 99 -7.30 -11.34 -8.36
CA ARG A 99 -8.42 -10.41 -8.23
C ARG A 99 -8.15 -9.22 -7.30
N GLY A 100 -6.92 -9.07 -6.82
CA GLY A 100 -6.57 -8.09 -5.80
C GLY A 100 -7.07 -8.45 -4.41
N ILE A 101 -6.61 -7.69 -3.43
CA ILE A 101 -6.94 -7.86 -2.03
C ILE A 101 -8.00 -6.81 -1.69
N VAL A 102 -9.16 -7.21 -1.19
CA VAL A 102 -10.08 -6.26 -0.56
C VAL A 102 -9.66 -6.00 0.87
N LEU A 103 -9.58 -4.71 1.19
CA LEU A 103 -9.24 -4.19 2.49
C LEU A 103 -10.46 -3.43 3.02
N TYR A 104 -10.93 -3.81 4.21
CA TYR A 104 -11.90 -3.00 4.93
C TYR A 104 -11.45 -2.77 6.36
N THR A 105 -11.86 -1.64 6.92
CA THR A 105 -11.57 -1.28 8.31
C THR A 105 -12.81 -0.63 8.89
N PHE A 106 -13.49 -1.36 9.77
CA PHE A 106 -14.63 -0.85 10.50
C PHE A 106 -14.19 0.09 11.62
N PRO A 107 -15.06 1.02 12.06
CA PRO A 107 -14.87 1.81 13.26
C PRO A 107 -14.45 0.97 14.47
N GLN A 108 -13.44 1.44 15.19
CA GLN A 108 -12.90 0.79 16.37
C GLN A 108 -13.19 1.65 17.60
N GLN A 109 -13.45 1.01 18.73
CA GLN A 109 -13.63 1.71 20.01
C GLN A 109 -12.27 2.16 20.54
N ARG A 110 -11.82 3.33 20.09
CA ARG A 110 -10.59 3.99 20.53
C ARG A 110 -10.89 5.45 20.82
N GLU A 111 -10.29 5.98 21.87
CA GLU A 111 -10.43 7.40 22.25
C GLU A 111 -9.66 8.32 21.30
N SER A 112 -8.55 7.85 20.73
CA SER A 112 -7.73 8.61 19.80
C SER A 112 -7.08 7.71 18.76
N TRP A 113 -6.89 8.25 17.56
CA TRP A 113 -6.11 7.58 16.52
C TRP A 113 -4.61 7.64 16.84
N ASP A 114 -3.88 6.60 16.45
CA ASP A 114 -2.45 6.46 16.71
C ASP A 114 -1.80 5.62 15.59
N ILE A 115 -0.48 5.58 15.51
CA ILE A 115 0.25 4.88 14.46
C ILE A 115 0.44 3.41 14.82
N ALA A 116 0.02 2.52 13.92
CA ALA A 116 0.18 1.08 14.09
C ALA A 116 1.66 0.64 14.18
N THR A 117 1.89 -0.61 14.56
CA THR A 117 3.24 -1.19 14.74
C THR A 117 3.54 -2.36 13.80
N ASP A 118 2.58 -2.81 12.99
CA ASP A 118 2.69 -3.95 12.06
C ASP A 118 3.25 -3.57 10.68
N TRP A 119 4.40 -2.89 10.68
CA TRP A 119 5.05 -2.39 9.48
C TRP A 119 5.68 -3.48 8.62
N HIS A 120 5.49 -3.36 7.30
CA HIS A 120 6.06 -4.26 6.32
C HIS A 120 6.22 -3.58 4.95
N TRP A 121 6.94 -4.25 4.05
CA TRP A 121 6.95 -3.99 2.62
C TRP A 121 6.58 -5.27 1.87
N HIS A 122 6.26 -5.11 0.58
CA HIS A 122 5.97 -6.20 -0.36
C HIS A 122 7.15 -6.38 -1.34
N GLY A 123 7.14 -7.49 -2.07
CA GLY A 123 8.10 -7.73 -3.15
C GLY A 123 9.53 -7.96 -2.68
N ASN A 124 10.44 -7.97 -3.66
CA ASN A 124 11.88 -8.06 -3.45
C ASN A 124 12.52 -6.67 -3.63
N PRO A 125 13.05 -6.04 -2.57
CA PRO A 125 13.64 -4.71 -2.67
C PRO A 125 14.79 -4.60 -3.69
N LEU A 126 15.54 -5.67 -3.90
CA LEU A 126 16.64 -5.69 -4.88
C LEU A 126 16.17 -5.41 -6.31
N ARG A 127 14.90 -5.66 -6.64
CA ARG A 127 14.33 -5.34 -7.96
C ARG A 127 14.12 -3.83 -8.17
N ASN A 128 14.14 -3.04 -7.10
CA ASN A 128 13.76 -1.63 -7.09
C ASN A 128 14.91 -0.69 -6.68
N VAL A 129 16.16 -1.17 -6.71
CA VAL A 129 17.35 -0.39 -6.32
C VAL A 129 17.66 0.68 -7.37
N ASP A 130 17.83 0.28 -8.63
CA ASP A 130 18.25 1.19 -9.71
C ASP A 130 17.08 1.72 -10.54
N GLN A 131 15.98 0.97 -10.58
CA GLN A 131 14.79 1.29 -11.38
C GLN A 131 13.54 0.78 -10.69
N LEU A 132 12.44 1.53 -10.77
CA LEU A 132 11.14 1.05 -10.35
C LEU A 132 10.69 -0.11 -11.26
N ARG A 133 10.63 -1.32 -10.69
CA ARG A 133 10.17 -2.54 -11.39
C ARG A 133 8.91 -3.12 -10.77
N ASP A 134 8.62 -2.80 -9.52
CA ASP A 134 7.46 -3.32 -8.82
C ASP A 134 6.71 -2.17 -8.13
N ILE A 135 5.42 -2.07 -8.43
CA ILE A 135 4.51 -1.11 -7.81
C ILE A 135 3.45 -1.82 -6.98
N PHE A 136 3.03 -1.18 -5.89
CA PHE A 136 1.88 -1.61 -5.11
C PHE A 136 0.81 -0.52 -5.15
N ILE A 137 -0.42 -0.92 -5.40
CA ILE A 137 -1.53 0.00 -5.65
C ILE A 137 -2.52 -0.12 -4.51
N PHE A 138 -3.02 1.03 -4.04
CA PHE A 138 -4.11 1.15 -3.08
C PHE A 138 -5.23 2.00 -3.69
N CYS A 139 -6.35 1.38 -4.06
CA CYS A 139 -7.50 2.09 -4.61
C CYS A 139 -8.60 2.27 -3.56
N PHE A 140 -9.25 3.44 -3.57
CA PHE A 140 -10.36 3.77 -2.68
C PHE A 140 -11.69 3.39 -3.33
N LEU A 141 -12.47 2.56 -2.63
CA LEU A 141 -13.83 2.17 -3.03
C LEU A 141 -14.87 3.02 -2.30
N SER A 142 -14.54 3.46 -1.08
CA SER A 142 -15.28 4.44 -0.31
C SER A 142 -14.39 5.66 -0.02
N LYS A 143 -15.00 6.77 0.41
CA LYS A 143 -14.25 7.92 0.93
C LYS A 143 -13.44 7.50 2.17
N VAL A 144 -12.20 7.96 2.25
CA VAL A 144 -11.31 7.75 3.39
C VAL A 144 -10.77 9.10 3.81
N ASP A 145 -11.33 9.61 4.90
CA ASP A 145 -10.88 10.82 5.57
C ASP A 145 -9.72 10.52 6.54
N PRO A 146 -8.96 11.55 6.96
CA PRO A 146 -7.96 11.39 8.02
C PRO A 146 -8.53 10.70 9.24
N GLU A 147 -7.74 9.80 9.83
CA GLU A 147 -8.10 8.93 10.95
C GLU A 147 -9.21 7.90 10.67
N GLY A 148 -9.67 7.85 9.41
CA GLY A 148 -10.67 6.90 8.88
C GLY A 148 -10.10 5.53 8.53
N GLY A 149 -8.87 5.25 8.95
CA GLY A 149 -8.21 3.96 8.78
C GLY A 149 -7.37 3.84 7.53
N GLY A 150 -7.11 4.92 6.78
CA GLY A 150 -6.23 4.99 5.62
C GLY A 150 -4.97 4.13 5.74
N THR A 151 -4.50 3.46 4.67
CA THR A 151 -3.23 2.72 4.78
C THR A 151 -2.15 3.73 5.17
N VAL A 152 -1.32 3.43 6.16
CA VAL A 152 -0.21 4.32 6.52
C VAL A 152 1.03 3.90 5.75
N LEU A 153 1.79 4.88 5.27
CA LEU A 153 3.00 4.70 4.48
C LEU A 153 4.13 5.52 5.12
N VAL A 154 5.37 5.04 5.04
CA VAL A 154 6.55 5.86 5.34
C VAL A 154 7.12 6.43 4.05
N GLU A 155 7.01 7.75 3.86
CA GLU A 155 7.62 8.46 2.74
C GLU A 155 9.13 8.18 2.70
N GLY A 156 9.68 7.94 1.52
CA GLY A 156 11.13 7.73 1.30
C GLY A 156 11.67 6.38 1.78
N SER A 157 10.87 5.57 2.46
CA SER A 157 11.34 4.30 3.05
C SER A 157 11.77 3.24 2.04
N HIS A 158 11.30 3.31 0.79
CA HIS A 158 11.77 2.42 -0.27
C HIS A 158 13.27 2.55 -0.51
N HIS A 159 13.83 3.76 -0.41
CA HIS A 159 15.28 3.97 -0.51
C HIS A 159 16.04 3.31 0.63
N VAL A 160 15.55 3.47 1.86
CA VAL A 160 16.14 2.90 3.08
C VAL A 160 16.07 1.36 3.03
N VAL A 161 14.94 0.79 2.61
CA VAL A 161 14.78 -0.66 2.44
C VAL A 161 15.69 -1.19 1.33
N CYS A 162 15.72 -0.55 0.16
CA CYS A 162 16.58 -0.95 -0.96
C CYS A 162 18.07 -0.87 -0.59
N LYS A 163 18.50 0.22 0.06
CA LYS A 163 19.87 0.40 0.55
C LYS A 163 20.27 -0.72 1.52
N PHE A 164 19.44 -0.99 2.53
CA PHE A 164 19.68 -2.09 3.47
C PHE A 164 19.88 -3.43 2.75
N TYR A 165 19.01 -3.75 1.78
CA TYR A 165 19.10 -5.00 1.03
C TYR A 165 20.36 -5.09 0.16
N SER A 166 20.77 -3.98 -0.47
CA SER A 166 21.97 -3.94 -1.32
C SER A 166 23.27 -4.19 -0.55
N GLU A 167 23.26 -3.97 0.76
CA GLU A 167 24.41 -4.14 1.66
C GLU A 167 24.44 -5.52 2.35
N LEU A 168 23.42 -6.37 2.14
CA LEU A 168 23.39 -7.73 2.69
C LEU A 168 24.35 -8.65 1.94
N THR A 169 25.05 -9.50 2.69
CA THR A 169 25.86 -10.58 2.09
C THR A 169 24.95 -11.68 1.52
N PRO A 170 25.44 -12.53 0.59
CA PRO A 170 24.66 -13.66 0.07
C PRO A 170 24.08 -14.55 1.17
N GLN A 171 24.87 -14.87 2.21
CA GLN A 171 24.42 -15.69 3.35
C GLN A 171 23.32 -15.00 4.17
N GLN A 172 23.29 -13.67 4.19
CA GLN A 172 22.24 -12.91 4.87
C GLN A 172 20.96 -12.83 4.03
N LEU A 173 21.08 -12.81 2.70
CA LEU A 173 19.94 -12.88 1.78
C LEU A 173 19.24 -14.25 1.82
N ASP A 174 19.97 -15.32 2.13
CA ASP A 174 19.41 -16.68 2.33
C ASP A 174 18.60 -16.83 3.62
N LEU A 175 18.63 -15.84 4.52
CA LEU A 175 17.83 -15.87 5.74
C LEU A 175 16.33 -15.81 5.42
N LYS A 176 15.52 -16.44 6.26
CA LYS A 176 14.06 -16.25 6.22
C LYS A 176 13.72 -14.76 6.28
N VAL A 177 12.80 -14.30 5.43
CA VAL A 177 12.37 -12.89 5.34
C VAL A 177 12.03 -12.27 6.69
N LYS A 178 11.44 -13.03 7.62
CA LYS A 178 11.17 -12.58 9.00
C LYS A 178 12.45 -12.12 9.71
N HIS A 179 13.55 -12.85 9.58
CA HIS A 179 14.83 -12.49 10.22
C HIS A 179 15.47 -11.28 9.55
N ILE A 180 15.38 -11.16 8.22
CA ILE A 180 15.83 -9.97 7.50
C ILE A 180 15.05 -8.74 7.98
N LYS A 181 13.72 -8.84 8.08
CA LYS A 181 12.85 -7.77 8.63
C LYS A 181 13.22 -7.39 10.05
N GLN A 182 13.46 -8.36 10.94
CA GLN A 182 13.90 -8.08 12.30
C GLN A 182 15.24 -7.31 12.33
N ARG A 183 16.21 -7.71 11.50
CA ARG A 183 17.49 -7.00 11.38
C ARG A 183 17.33 -5.59 10.84
N PHE A 184 16.47 -5.41 9.83
CA PHE A 184 16.14 -4.09 9.28
C PHE A 184 15.55 -3.16 10.35
N PHE A 185 14.53 -3.59 11.08
CA PHE A 185 13.96 -2.72 12.12
C PHE A 185 14.93 -2.47 13.28
N ALA A 186 15.82 -3.41 13.58
CA ALA A 186 16.85 -3.24 14.62
C ALA A 186 18.03 -2.34 14.20
N SER A 187 18.22 -2.06 12.91
CA SER A 187 19.42 -1.37 12.39
C SER A 187 19.43 0.14 12.65
N HIS A 188 18.29 0.73 12.97
CA HIS A 188 18.18 2.16 13.24
C HIS A 188 17.18 2.43 14.38
N THR A 189 17.49 3.40 15.25
CA THR A 189 16.63 3.71 16.41
C THR A 189 15.23 4.19 15.99
N TRP A 190 15.13 4.95 14.91
CA TRP A 190 13.82 5.38 14.38
C TRP A 190 12.99 4.18 13.89
N LEU A 191 13.59 3.27 13.12
CA LEU A 191 12.92 2.07 12.59
C LEU A 191 12.48 1.12 13.72
N ARG A 192 13.33 0.94 14.73
CA ARG A 192 13.02 0.12 15.91
C ARG A 192 11.82 0.67 16.67
N ASN A 193 11.79 1.99 16.91
CA ASN A 193 10.68 2.61 17.62
C ASN A 193 9.39 2.65 16.76
N LEU A 194 9.51 2.60 15.43
CA LEU A 194 8.35 2.45 14.55
C LEU A 194 7.59 1.14 14.83
N THR A 195 8.28 0.05 15.19
CA THR A 195 7.67 -1.26 15.50
C THR A 195 7.39 -1.53 16.97
N HIS A 196 7.78 -0.64 17.89
CA HIS A 196 7.58 -0.81 19.33
C HIS A 196 6.79 0.37 19.91
N LYS A 197 5.72 0.07 20.65
CA LYS A 197 5.01 1.10 21.41
C LYS A 197 5.70 1.31 22.77
N ARG A 198 5.93 2.57 23.12
CA ARG A 198 6.26 2.99 24.49
C ARG A 198 5.05 3.76 25.04
N ASP A 199 4.66 3.48 26.28
CA ASP A 199 3.37 3.94 26.82
C ASP A 199 3.20 5.46 26.91
N SER A 200 4.29 6.23 26.89
CA SER A 200 4.30 7.70 27.00
C SER A 200 4.70 8.44 25.72
N GLU A 201 4.90 7.74 24.61
CA GLU A 201 5.41 8.35 23.38
C GLU A 201 4.29 8.88 22.49
N ASP A 202 4.33 10.19 22.18
CA ASP A 202 3.52 10.75 21.09
C ASP A 202 4.12 10.32 19.74
N ARG A 203 3.57 9.22 19.22
CA ARG A 203 4.01 8.65 17.93
C ARG A 203 3.66 9.56 16.76
N ARG A 204 2.56 10.32 16.82
CA ARG A 204 2.18 11.25 15.74
C ARG A 204 3.20 12.36 15.63
N GLN A 205 3.54 12.98 16.75
CA GLN A 205 4.57 14.00 16.80
C GLN A 205 5.89 13.46 16.25
N ARG A 206 6.30 12.28 16.71
CA ARG A 206 7.58 11.67 16.33
C ARG A 206 7.66 11.29 14.86
N PHE A 207 6.61 10.70 14.30
CA PHE A 207 6.68 10.03 13.01
C PHE A 207 5.99 10.79 11.89
N MET A 208 5.02 11.68 12.17
CA MET A 208 4.21 12.36 11.15
C MET A 208 4.49 13.85 11.02
N GLU A 209 4.87 14.57 12.08
CA GLU A 209 5.01 16.04 11.99
C GLU A 209 6.21 16.48 11.17
N LYS A 210 7.38 15.88 11.41
CA LYS A 210 8.64 16.27 10.76
C LYS A 210 9.36 15.04 10.20
N PRO A 211 9.95 15.16 8.99
CA PRO A 211 10.80 14.11 8.48
C PRO A 211 12.00 13.87 9.39
N THR A 212 12.40 12.61 9.55
CA THR A 212 13.64 12.21 10.21
C THR A 212 14.58 11.58 9.19
N ASP A 213 15.83 12.03 9.15
CA ASP A 213 16.84 11.40 8.30
C ASP A 213 17.18 9.98 8.79
N VAL A 214 17.11 9.02 7.88
CA VAL A 214 17.60 7.66 8.09
C VAL A 214 18.50 7.30 6.91
N TRP A 215 19.80 7.27 7.17
CA TRP A 215 20.84 6.97 6.16
C TRP A 215 20.81 7.91 4.95
N GLY A 216 20.57 9.20 5.16
CA GLY A 216 20.53 10.21 4.09
C GLY A 216 19.18 10.34 3.39
N HIS A 217 18.15 9.64 3.88
CA HIS A 217 16.80 9.70 3.31
C HIS A 217 15.80 10.21 4.35
N PRO A 218 15.04 11.28 4.05
CA PRO A 218 14.03 11.81 4.96
C PRO A 218 12.82 10.88 5.02
N LEU A 219 12.49 10.38 6.20
CA LEU A 219 11.34 9.52 6.46
C LEU A 219 10.24 10.23 7.24
N ARG A 220 9.00 10.05 6.82
CA ARG A 220 7.80 10.56 7.50
C ARG A 220 6.63 9.61 7.29
N VAL A 221 5.84 9.35 8.33
CA VAL A 221 4.60 8.59 8.22
C VAL A 221 3.50 9.49 7.67
N VAL A 222 2.76 8.99 6.69
CA VAL A 222 1.55 9.62 6.15
C VAL A 222 0.41 8.60 6.14
N GLU A 223 -0.81 9.07 6.34
CA GLU A 223 -2.01 8.28 6.11
C GLU A 223 -2.52 8.54 4.69
N LEU A 224 -2.78 7.48 3.94
CA LEU A 224 -3.33 7.57 2.60
C LEU A 224 -4.85 7.79 2.67
N THR A 225 -5.27 8.99 2.24
CA THR A 225 -6.67 9.43 2.20
C THR A 225 -7.12 9.73 0.77
N GLY A 226 -8.42 9.61 0.51
CA GLY A 226 -8.92 9.81 -0.84
C GLY A 226 -10.41 9.58 -0.99
N ASP A 227 -10.90 10.01 -2.14
CA ASP A 227 -12.27 9.83 -2.57
C ASP A 227 -12.43 8.55 -3.41
N PRO A 228 -13.65 8.00 -3.52
CA PRO A 228 -13.93 6.83 -4.35
C PRO A 228 -13.40 7.00 -5.79
N GLY A 229 -12.68 5.99 -6.30
CA GLY A 229 -12.07 6.01 -7.63
C GLY A 229 -10.62 6.53 -7.67
N GLU A 230 -10.16 7.20 -6.61
CA GLU A 230 -8.76 7.57 -6.48
C GLU A 230 -7.90 6.37 -6.06
N ALA A 231 -6.60 6.45 -6.34
CA ALA A 231 -5.63 5.45 -5.95
C ALA A 231 -4.27 6.07 -5.62
N TYR A 232 -3.50 5.34 -4.83
CA TYR A 232 -2.06 5.56 -4.67
C TYR A 232 -1.30 4.46 -5.40
N VAL A 233 -0.37 4.86 -6.27
CA VAL A 233 0.66 3.97 -6.81
C VAL A 233 1.92 4.17 -5.98
N THR A 234 2.42 3.11 -5.37
CA THR A 234 3.58 3.16 -4.47
C THR A 234 4.71 2.28 -4.99
N ASN A 235 5.95 2.60 -4.65
CA ASN A 235 7.05 1.65 -4.74
C ASN A 235 6.74 0.45 -3.83
N MET A 236 6.87 -0.76 -4.33
CA MET A 236 6.50 -1.97 -3.58
C MET A 236 7.37 -2.19 -2.32
N SER A 237 8.57 -1.61 -2.31
CA SER A 237 9.53 -1.64 -1.19
C SER A 237 9.24 -0.60 -0.11
N ALA A 238 8.27 0.29 -0.31
CA ALA A 238 7.90 1.29 0.69
C ALA A 238 7.25 0.61 1.91
N LEU A 239 7.69 0.99 3.10
CA LEU A 239 7.09 0.57 4.36
C LEU A 239 5.67 1.09 4.44
N HIS A 240 4.75 0.19 4.73
CA HIS A 240 3.36 0.51 5.00
C HIS A 240 2.80 -0.38 6.09
N SER A 241 1.67 0.05 6.65
CA SER A 241 0.87 -0.72 7.58
C SER A 241 -0.61 -0.41 7.44
N ARG A 242 -1.43 -1.25 8.07
CA ARG A 242 -2.82 -0.90 8.36
C ARG A 242 -2.85 0.27 9.34
N SER A 243 -3.98 0.97 9.36
CA SER A 243 -4.27 2.05 10.31
C SER A 243 -5.53 1.72 11.10
N PHE A 244 -5.77 2.50 12.14
CA PHE A 244 -6.99 2.41 12.93
C PHE A 244 -8.05 3.32 12.34
N ASN A 245 -9.31 2.92 12.44
CA ASN A 245 -10.43 3.75 12.06
C ASN A 245 -11.15 4.22 13.32
N VAL A 246 -11.03 5.51 13.65
CA VAL A 246 -11.72 6.13 14.80
C VAL A 246 -12.93 6.96 14.40
N LEU A 247 -13.25 6.98 13.10
CA LEU A 247 -14.47 7.60 12.58
C LEU A 247 -15.66 6.66 12.76
N ASP A 248 -16.85 7.13 12.40
CA ASP A 248 -18.14 6.42 12.54
C ASP A 248 -18.54 5.59 11.32
N ARG A 249 -17.73 5.62 10.25
CA ARG A 249 -17.99 4.92 8.99
C ARG A 249 -16.86 3.95 8.62
N PRO A 250 -17.18 2.78 8.03
CA PRO A 250 -16.17 1.89 7.51
C PRO A 250 -15.47 2.47 6.29
N ARG A 251 -14.24 2.02 6.05
CA ARG A 251 -13.56 2.22 4.77
C ARG A 251 -13.51 0.94 3.95
N PHE A 252 -13.55 1.09 2.64
CA PHE A 252 -13.34 0.02 1.66
C PHE A 252 -12.28 0.43 0.66
N MET A 253 -11.32 -0.47 0.45
CA MET A 253 -10.24 -0.30 -0.52
C MET A 253 -9.95 -1.63 -1.21
N THR A 254 -9.28 -1.55 -2.34
CA THR A 254 -8.61 -2.72 -2.94
C THR A 254 -7.13 -2.43 -3.12
N ALA A 255 -6.30 -3.47 -3.05
CA ALA A 255 -4.87 -3.34 -3.23
C ALA A 255 -4.28 -4.47 -4.08
N LYS A 256 -3.23 -4.15 -4.82
CA LYS A 256 -2.55 -5.12 -5.68
C LYS A 256 -1.12 -4.73 -5.99
N GLY A 257 -0.24 -5.73 -6.01
CA GLY A 257 1.10 -5.60 -6.57
C GLY A 257 1.10 -5.89 -8.07
N ILE A 258 1.79 -5.03 -8.83
CA ILE A 258 2.10 -5.24 -10.24
C ILE A 258 3.61 -5.16 -10.41
N SER A 259 4.16 -6.17 -11.08
CA SER A 259 5.57 -6.27 -11.36
C SER A 259 5.80 -6.19 -12.85
N GLN A 260 6.88 -5.51 -13.21
CA GLN A 260 7.48 -5.64 -14.53
C GLN A 260 7.83 -7.12 -14.73
N SER A 261 7.35 -7.68 -15.84
CA SER A 261 7.79 -8.97 -16.35
C SER A 261 9.28 -8.88 -16.62
N ASP A 262 10.04 -9.80 -16.05
CA ASP A 262 11.43 -9.95 -16.44
C ASP A 262 11.44 -10.33 -17.92
N ALA A 263 12.13 -9.54 -18.73
CA ALA A 263 12.40 -9.91 -20.10
C ALA A 263 13.44 -11.04 -20.08
N GLU A 264 13.01 -12.25 -19.76
CA GLU A 264 13.84 -13.44 -19.87
C GLU A 264 13.29 -14.36 -20.96
N HIS A 265 14.12 -14.52 -22.00
CA HIS A 265 14.20 -15.70 -22.83
C HIS A 265 12.95 -16.00 -23.67
N HIS A 266 12.81 -15.26 -24.78
CA HIS A 266 12.43 -15.90 -26.05
C HIS A 266 13.52 -16.90 -26.47
N ILE A 267 13.73 -17.96 -25.68
CA ILE A 267 14.14 -19.23 -26.25
C ILE A 267 12.84 -19.95 -26.55
N THR A 268 12.39 -19.79 -27.79
CA THR A 268 11.63 -20.83 -28.46
C THR A 268 12.31 -22.16 -28.18
N ARG A 269 11.66 -23.03 -27.41
CA ARG A 269 11.96 -24.45 -27.46
C ARG A 269 10.84 -25.13 -28.26
N PRO A 270 11.24 -26.08 -29.12
CA PRO A 270 10.52 -26.49 -30.33
C PRO A 270 9.21 -27.21 -30.07
#